data_AF-A0A8H9TVM8-F1
#
_entry.id   AF-A0A8H9TVM8-F1
#
_cell.length_a   1.000
_cell.length_b   1.000
_cell.length_c   1.000
_cell.angle_alpha   90.00
_cell.angle_beta   90.00
_cell.angle_gamma   90.00
#
_symmetry.space_group_name_H-M   'P 1'
#
loop_
_entity.id
_entity.type
_entity.pdbx_description
1 polymer ?
#
loop_
_entity_poly.entity_id
_entity_poly.type
_entity_poly.pdbx_seq_one_letter_code
_entity_poly.pdbx_strand_id
1 'polypeptide(L)' 'MTWHYEKNGIRYGNMTKDDLIGLILRGEANATALV' A
#
# COMPACT_ATOMS: atom_id res chain seq x y z
N MET A 1 5.01 -6.09 -11.68
CA MET A 1 5.39 -5.30 -10.49
C MET A 1 4.34 -5.58 -9.43
N THR A 2 4.69 -6.28 -8.37
CA THR A 2 3.75 -6.62 -7.30
C THR A 2 3.93 -5.61 -6.18
N TRP A 3 2.94 -4.74 -5.99
CA TRP A 3 3.03 -3.72 -4.96
C TRP A 3 2.66 -4.31 -3.61
N HIS A 4 3.36 -3.85 -2.57
CA HIS A 4 3.04 -4.15 -1.20
C HIS A 4 3.19 -2.90 -0.34
N TYR A 5 2.42 -2.83 0.74
CA TYR A 5 2.59 -1.82 1.79
C TYR A 5 2.53 -2.49 3.15
N GLU A 6 3.21 -1.88 4.11
CA GLU A 6 3.11 -2.25 5.52
C GLU A 6 2.20 -1.26 6.26
N LYS A 7 1.22 -1.80 6.99
CA LYS A 7 0.39 -1.02 7.92
C LYS A 7 0.36 -1.77 9.24
N ASN A 8 0.76 -1.08 10.31
CA ASN A 8 0.79 -1.65 11.67
C ASN A 8 1.57 -2.98 11.77
N GLY A 9 2.67 -3.13 11.02
CA GLY A 9 3.47 -4.36 10.99
C GLY A 9 2.86 -5.51 10.20
N ILE A 10 1.71 -5.30 9.53
CA ILE A 10 1.11 -6.28 8.61
C ILE A 10 1.48 -5.88 7.18
N ARG A 11 2.11 -6.80 6.46
CA ARG A 11 2.43 -6.64 5.04
C ARG A 11 1.23 -7.02 4.20
N TYR A 12 0.64 -6.04 3.53
CA TYR A 12 -0.39 -6.21 2.53
C TYR A 12 0.28 -6.20 1.15
N GLY A 13 0.18 -7.30 0.40
CA GLY A 13 0.81 -7.45 -0.91
C GLY A 13 -0.16 -7.95 -1.98
N ASN A 14 0.34 -8.15 -3.21
CA ASN A 14 -0.46 -8.61 -4.36
C ASN A 14 -1.53 -7.61 -4.84
N MET A 15 -1.29 -6.31 -4.65
CA MET A 15 -2.19 -5.28 -5.16
C MET A 15 -1.63 -4.57 -6.38
N THR A 16 -2.52 -3.97 -7.15
CA THR A 16 -2.18 -3.10 -8.27
C THR A 16 -1.76 -1.72 -7.76
N LYS A 17 -1.10 -0.94 -8.62
CA LYS A 17 -0.70 0.43 -8.31
C LYS A 17 -1.93 1.30 -7.99
N ASP A 18 -3.01 1.14 -8.74
CA ASP A 18 -4.26 1.89 -8.55
C ASP A 18 -4.93 1.59 -7.20
N ASP A 19 -4.91 0.32 -6.78
CA ASP A 19 -5.45 -0.08 -5.48
C ASP A 19 -4.65 0.57 -4.34
N LEU A 20 -3.32 0.56 -4.45
CA LEU A 20 -2.42 1.22 -3.52
C LEU A 20 -2.61 2.75 -3.49
N ILE A 21 -2.75 3.39 -4.64
CA ILE A 21 -3.03 4.84 -4.73
C ILE A 21 -4.38 5.14 -4.06
N GLY A 22 -5.40 4.30 -4.27
CA GLY A 22 -6.68 4.40 -3.58
C GLY A 22 -6.54 4.33 -2.06
N LEU A 23 -5.68 3.45 -1.55
CA LEU A 23 -5.39 3.33 -0.12
C LEU A 23 -4.63 4.54 0.43
N ILE A 24 -3.67 5.09 -0.32
CA ILE A 24 -2.95 6.31 0.06
C ILE A 24 -3.90 7.51 0.11
N LEU A 25 -4.78 7.66 -0.89
CA LEU A 25 -5.78 8.73 -0.94
C LEU A 25 -6.82 8.63 0.18
N ARG A 26 -7.13 7.42 0.65
CA ARG A 26 -8.02 7.18 1.80
C ARG A 26 -7.31 7.36 3.16
N GLY A 27 -6.00 7.61 3.18
CA GLY A 27 -5.20 7.66 4.41
C GLY A 27 -4.99 6.29 5.06
N GLU A 28 -5.29 5.21 4.34
CA GLU A 28 -5.20 3.83 4.79
C GLU A 28 -3.78 3.25 4.63
N ALA A 29 -3.01 3.79 3.68
CA ALA A 29 -1.61 3.46 3.45
C ALA A 29 -0.76 4.73 3.44
N ASN A 30 0.43 4.67 4.04
CA ASN A 30 1.36 5.78 4.01
C ASN A 30 2.29 5.62 2.79
N ALA A 31 2.57 6.68 2.03
CA ALA A 31 3.43 6.60 0.85
C ALA A 31 4.87 6.13 1.17
N THR A 32 5.29 6.27 2.44
CA THR A 32 6.53 5.72 2.99
C THR A 32 6.56 4.21 3.13
N ALA A 33 5.42 3.52 3.01
CA ALA A 33 5.33 2.06 3.05
C ALA A 33 5.54 1.39 1.68
N LEU A 34 5.82 2.19 0.64
CA LEU A 34 6.14 1.74 -0.70
C LEU A 34 7.61 1.28 -0.74
N VAL A 35 7.85 -0.04 -0.74
CA VAL A 35 9.19 -0.64 -0.90
C VAL A 35 9.21 -1.53 -2.14
#